data_AF-A0A946TC56-F1
#
_entry.id   AF-A0A946TC56-F1
#
_cell.length_a   1.000
_cell.length_b   1.000
_cell.length_c   1.000
_cell.angle_alpha   90.00
_cell.angle_beta   90.00
_cell.angle_gamma   90.00
#
_symmetry.space_group_name_H-M   'P 1'
#
loop_
_entity.id
_entity.type
_entity.pdbx_description
1 polymer ?
#
loop_
_entity_poly.entity_id
_entity_poly.type
_entity_poly.pdbx_seq_one_letter_code
_entity_poly.pdbx_strand_id
1 'polypeptide(L)'
;MTSAIETSLFIYRGKNRKGEKVDGELRANNLAGAKSLLRKQGIISTSIKKKAQPLFSRPKKIVPADIAVFTRQLATMMKAGVPLVQSFDIVADGCDKP
;
A
#
# COMPACT_ATOMS: atom_id res chain seq x y z
N MET A 1 -13.01 0.83 -21.37
CA MET A 1 -13.12 -0.32 -20.45
C MET A 1 -11.75 -0.57 -19.84
N THR A 2 -11.40 0.14 -18.76
CA THR A 2 -10.10 -0.03 -18.11
C THR A 2 -10.29 -1.01 -16.97
N SER A 3 -9.87 -2.25 -17.18
CA SER A 3 -9.92 -3.29 -16.15
C SER A 3 -9.14 -2.83 -14.92
N ALA A 4 -9.76 -2.91 -13.75
CA ALA A 4 -9.09 -2.61 -12.49
C ALA A 4 -7.85 -3.50 -12.38
N ILE A 5 -6.67 -2.87 -12.36
CA ILE A 5 -5.41 -3.59 -12.21
C ILE A 5 -5.36 -4.08 -10.77
N GLU A 6 -5.83 -5.30 -10.53
CA GLU A 6 -5.72 -5.96 -9.23
C GLU A 6 -4.25 -6.17 -8.88
N THR A 7 -3.71 -5.20 -8.14
CA THR A 7 -2.32 -5.23 -7.72
C THR A 7 -2.23 -6.15 -6.51
N SER A 8 -1.73 -7.36 -6.74
CA SER A 8 -1.52 -8.36 -5.69
C SER A 8 -0.21 -8.08 -4.94
N LEU A 9 -0.20 -8.36 -3.64
CA LEU A 9 0.98 -8.27 -2.80
C LEU A 9 1.78 -9.58 -2.92
N PHE A 10 3.07 -9.48 -3.23
CA PHE A 10 4.01 -10.59 -3.36
C PHE A 10 5.10 -10.45 -2.31
N ILE A 11 5.43 -11.53 -1.64
CA ILE A 11 6.61 -11.60 -0.78
C ILE A 11 7.75 -12.14 -1.63
N TYR A 12 8.89 -11.46 -1.61
CA TYR A 12 10.08 -11.89 -2.31
C TYR A 12 11.24 -12.10 -1.34
N ARG A 13 12.14 -13.00 -1.74
CA ARG A 13 13.46 -13.17 -1.14
C ARG A 13 14.46 -13.27 -2.27
N GLY A 14 15.56 -12.55 -2.16
CA GLY A 14 16.59 -12.47 -3.20
C GLY A 14 17.93 -12.02 -2.65
N LYS A 15 18.83 -11.71 -3.59
CA LYS A 15 20.12 -11.08 -3.30
C LYS A 15 20.25 -9.78 -4.08
N ASN A 16 20.80 -8.75 -3.45
CA ASN A 16 21.15 -7.51 -4.14
C ASN A 16 22.46 -7.67 -4.94
N ARG A 17 22.86 -6.63 -5.68
CA ARG A 17 24.12 -6.63 -6.46
C ARG A 17 25.38 -6.80 -5.59
N LYS A 18 25.30 -6.51 -4.29
CA LYS A 18 26.38 -6.69 -3.30
C LYS A 18 26.40 -8.11 -2.71
N GLY A 19 25.47 -8.98 -3.10
CA GLY A 19 25.35 -10.35 -2.60
C GLY A 19 24.58 -10.50 -1.28
N GLU A 20 24.08 -9.40 -0.72
CA GLU A 20 23.32 -9.40 0.54
C GLU A 20 21.93 -9.96 0.30
N LYS A 21 21.46 -10.78 1.24
CA LYS A 21 20.09 -11.32 1.21
C LYS A 21 19.12 -10.18 1.52
N VAL A 22 18.15 -9.99 0.64
CA VAL A 22 17.09 -9.00 0.77
C VAL A 22 15.75 -9.70 0.63
N ASP A 23 14.88 -9.44 1.58
CA ASP A 23 13.50 -9.89 1.58
C ASP A 23 12.58 -8.72 1.85
N GLY A 24 11.37 -8.82 1.32
CA GLY A 24 10.39 -7.74 1.41
C GLY A 24 9.10 -8.06 0.69
N GLU A 25 8.23 -7.07 0.66
CA GLU A 25 6.93 -7.17 0.00
C GLU A 25 6.90 -6.23 -1.19
N LEU A 26 6.31 -6.69 -2.29
CA LEU A 26 6.20 -5.94 -3.53
C LEU A 26 4.79 -6.10 -4.08
N ARG A 27 4.19 -4.98 -4.48
CA ARG A 27 2.91 -4.94 -5.17
C ARG A 27 3.14 -5.09 -6.67
N ALA A 28 2.48 -6.07 -7.30
CA ALA A 28 2.58 -6.29 -8.74
C ALA A 28 1.30 -6.90 -9.32
N ASN A 29 1.12 -6.76 -10.63
CA ASN A 29 -0.06 -7.23 -11.34
C ASN A 29 -0.03 -8.76 -11.51
N ASN A 30 1.17 -9.32 -11.67
CA ASN A 30 1.41 -10.75 -11.82
C ASN A 30 2.86 -11.09 -11.44
N LEU A 31 3.19 -12.39 -11.40
CA LEU A 31 4.53 -12.87 -11.01
C LEU A 31 5.63 -12.37 -11.97
N ALA A 32 5.34 -12.28 -13.27
CA ALA A 32 6.27 -11.73 -14.26
C ALA A 32 6.57 -10.24 -14.02
N GLY A 33 5.55 -9.46 -13.67
CA GLY A 33 5.66 -8.05 -13.29
C GLY A 33 6.45 -7.87 -12.00
N ALA A 34 6.20 -8.70 -10.99
CA ALA A 34 7.00 -8.73 -9.76
C ALA A 34 8.48 -9.00 -10.06
N LYS A 35 8.77 -10.00 -10.91
CA LYS A 35 10.15 -10.33 -11.31
C LYS A 35 10.83 -9.20 -12.09
N SER A 36 10.08 -8.52 -12.96
CA SER A 36 10.56 -7.37 -13.73
C SER A 36 10.91 -6.19 -12.82
N LEU A 37 10.04 -5.87 -11.86
CA LEU A 37 10.26 -4.85 -10.85
C LEU A 37 11.50 -5.14 -9.98
N LEU A 38 11.66 -6.38 -9.51
CA LEU A 38 12.84 -6.77 -8.73
C LEU A 38 14.13 -6.69 -9.55
N ARG A 39 14.09 -7.08 -10.83
CA ARG A 39 15.23 -6.90 -11.74
C ARG A 39 15.61 -5.44 -11.94
N LYS A 40 14.61 -4.55 -12.12
CA LYS A 40 14.84 -3.08 -12.21
C LYS A 40 15.48 -2.53 -10.92
N GLN A 41 15.13 -3.09 -9.77
CA GLN A 41 15.73 -2.74 -8.48
C GLN A 41 17.13 -3.37 -8.25
N GLY A 42 17.65 -4.15 -9.21
CA GLY A 42 18.93 -4.84 -9.07
C GLY A 42 18.90 -6.00 -8.06
N ILE A 43 17.71 -6.55 -7.78
CA ILE A 43 17.51 -7.68 -6.88
C ILE A 43 17.31 -8.95 -7.70
N ILE A 44 18.18 -9.93 -7.49
CA ILE A 44 18.06 -11.27 -8.05
C ILE A 44 17.14 -12.07 -7.12
N SER A 45 15.89 -12.27 -7.52
CA SER A 45 14.92 -13.04 -6.75
C SER A 45 15.25 -14.53 -6.72
N THR A 46 15.34 -15.10 -5.52
CA THR A 46 15.46 -16.55 -5.25
C THR A 46 14.10 -17.19 -5.04
N SER A 47 13.14 -16.45 -4.49
CA SER A 47 11.75 -16.89 -4.32
C SER A 47 10.81 -15.71 -4.43
N ILE A 48 9.72 -15.87 -5.18
CA ILE A 48 8.61 -14.91 -5.25
C ILE A 48 7.34 -15.73 -5.00
N LYS A 49 6.59 -15.36 -3.96
CA LYS A 49 5.30 -15.99 -3.64
C LYS A 49 4.24 -14.91 -3.54
N LYS A 50 3.05 -15.16 -4.09
CA LYS A 50 1.89 -14.30 -3.84
C LYS A 50 1.60 -14.39 -2.35
N LYS A 51 1.57 -13.24 -1.65
CA LYS A 51 1.16 -13.20 -0.25
C LYS A 51 -0.28 -13.69 -0.23
N ALA A 52 -0.53 -14.80 0.45
CA ALA A 52 -1.90 -15.25 0.64
C ALA A 52 -2.63 -14.11 1.35
N GLN A 53 -3.68 -13.59 0.72
CA GLN A 53 -4.61 -12.72 1.42
C GLN A 53 -5.14 -13.57 2.59
N PRO A 54 -5.06 -13.08 3.85
CA PRO A 54 -5.59 -13.84 4.95
C PRO A 54 -7.08 -14.06 4.65
N LEU A 55 -7.49 -15.33 4.49
CA LEU A 55 -8.88 -15.68 4.23
C LEU A 55 -9.82 -15.18 5.34
N PHE A 56 -9.24 -14.90 6.52
CA PHE A 56 -9.89 -14.35 7.71
C PHE A 56 -9.50 -12.91 8.03
N SER A 57 -9.02 -12.13 7.06
CA SER A 57 -8.89 -10.68 7.25
C SER A 57 -10.27 -10.05 7.14
N ARG A 58 -10.99 -9.93 8.26
CA ARG A 58 -12.22 -9.14 8.31
C ARG A 58 -11.85 -7.71 7.88
N PRO A 59 -12.48 -7.14 6.83
CA PRO A 59 -12.23 -5.75 6.48
C PRO A 59 -12.48 -4.92 7.75
N LYS A 60 -11.47 -4.13 8.14
CA LYS A 60 -11.55 -3.30 9.35
C LYS A 60 -12.78 -2.43 9.20
N LYS A 61 -13.82 -2.73 9.99
CA LYS A 61 -15.12 -2.07 9.85
C LYS A 61 -14.90 -0.63 10.26
N ILE A 62 -15.26 0.30 9.38
CA ILE A 62 -15.23 1.73 9.69
C ILE A 62 -16.16 1.96 10.89
N VAL A 63 -15.60 2.43 12.00
CA VAL A 63 -16.33 2.71 13.23
C VAL A 63 -16.83 4.15 13.16
N PRO A 64 -18.02 4.51 13.70
CA PRO A 64 -18.47 5.90 13.76
C PRO A 64 -17.45 6.87 14.37
N ALA A 65 -16.60 6.39 15.30
CA ALA A 65 -15.49 7.14 15.86
C ALA A 65 -14.46 7.58 14.80
N ASP A 66 -14.19 6.75 13.79
CA ASP A 66 -13.25 7.04 12.71
C ASP A 66 -13.78 8.18 11.84
N ILE A 67 -15.08 8.16 11.56
CA ILE A 67 -15.79 9.20 10.82
C ILE A 67 -15.79 10.51 11.62
N ALA A 68 -15.99 10.45 12.94
CA ALA A 68 -15.99 11.64 13.80
C ALA A 68 -14.61 12.33 13.86
N VAL A 69 -13.53 11.54 13.91
CA VAL A 69 -12.16 12.09 13.89
C VAL A 69 -11.83 12.69 12.52
N PHE A 70 -12.15 11.98 11.45
CA PHE A 70 -11.97 12.45 10.07
C PHE A 70 -12.69 13.77 9.82
N THR A 71 -13.98 13.84 10.16
CA THR A 71 -14.81 15.05 9.93
C THR A 71 -14.34 16.24 10.77
N ARG A 72 -13.84 16.03 11.99
CA ARG A 72 -13.29 17.09 12.84
C ARG A 72 -11.97 17.66 12.29
N GLN A 73 -11.09 16.79 11.81
CA GLN A 73 -9.82 17.20 11.20
C GLN A 73 -10.08 17.99 9.91
N LEU A 74 -11.00 17.51 9.07
CA LEU A 74 -11.41 18.19 7.85
C LEU A 74 -12.04 19.56 8.16
N ALA A 75 -12.95 19.64 9.13
CA ALA A 75 -13.59 20.91 9.51
C ALA A 75 -12.58 21.96 10.01
N THR A 76 -11.52 21.53 10.69
CA THR A 76 -10.47 22.43 11.19
C THR A 76 -9.63 22.97 10.03
N MET A 77 -9.24 22.11 9.09
CA MET A 77 -8.48 22.51 7.90
C MET A 77 -9.30 23.43 6.99
N MET A 78 -10.59 23.14 6.80
CA MET A 78 -11.52 24.01 6.07
C MET A 78 -11.67 25.38 6.74
N LYS A 79 -11.79 25.41 8.08
CA LYS A 79 -11.87 26.68 8.85
C LYS A 79 -10.56 27.49 8.76
N ALA A 80 -9.42 26.81 8.63
CA ALA A 80 -8.12 27.44 8.43
C ALA A 80 -7.86 27.90 6.98
N GLY A 81 -8.81 27.68 6.06
CA GLY A 81 -8.68 28.08 4.65
C GLY A 81 -7.76 27.18 3.82
N VAL A 82 -7.47 25.96 4.30
CA VAL A 82 -6.67 24.99 3.55
C VAL A 82 -7.49 24.51 2.33
N PRO A 83 -6.89 24.47 1.13
CA PRO A 83 -7.56 23.94 -0.06
C PRO A 83 -8.14 22.55 0.19
N LEU A 84 -9.35 22.28 -0.30
CA LEU A 84 -10.05 21.01 -0.08
C LEU A 84 -9.22 19.80 -0.53
N VAL A 85 -8.61 19.88 -1.72
CA VAL A 85 -7.78 18.79 -2.26
C VAL A 85 -6.62 18.47 -1.31
N GLN A 86 -5.90 19.48 -0.85
CA GLN A 86 -4.79 19.32 0.09
C GLN A 86 -5.27 18.81 1.46
N SER A 87 -6.45 19.26 1.91
CA SER A 87 -7.05 18.78 3.16
C SER A 87 -7.39 17.29 3.09
N PHE A 88 -7.85 16.81 1.93
CA PHE A 88 -8.11 15.38 1.71
C PHE A 88 -6.82 14.55 1.74
N ASP A 89 -5.74 15.01 1.10
CA ASP A 89 -4.46 14.32 1.10
C ASP A 89 -3.88 14.23 2.53
N ILE A 90 -3.88 15.34 3.28
CA ILE A 90 -3.37 15.41 4.66
C ILE A 90 -4.17 14.50 5.61
N VAL A 91 -5.50 14.49 5.49
CA VAL A 91 -6.35 13.67 6.36
C VAL A 91 -6.30 12.19 5.95
N ALA A 92 -6.10 11.89 4.66
CA ALA A 92 -5.89 10.52 4.19
C ALA A 92 -4.57 9.93 4.73
N ASP A 93 -3.50 10.73 4.75
CA ASP A 93 -2.20 10.32 5.29
C ASP A 93 -2.19 10.27 6.84
N GLY A 94 -2.98 11.13 7.49
CA GLY A 94 -3.08 11.20 8.95
C GLY A 94 -4.04 10.18 9.58
N CYS A 95 -4.94 9.58 8.80
CA CYS A 95 -5.84 8.52 9.27
C CYS A 95 -5.12 7.17 9.26
N ASP A 96 -4.03 7.09 10.03
CA ASP A 96 -3.19 5.90 10.14
C ASP A 96 -3.87 4.87 11.06
N LYS A 97 -4.81 4.12 10.47
CA LYS A 97 -5.30 2.86 11.03
C LYS A 97 -4.85 1.74 10.07
N PRO A 98 -3.78 0.99 10.40
CA PRO A 98 -3.39 -0.20 9.63
C PRO A 98 -4.50 -1.26 9.61
#